data_AF-A0A1F4XHP7-F1
#
_entry.id   AF-A0A1F4XHP7-F1
#
_cell.length_a   1.000
_cell.length_b   1.000
_cell.length_c   1.000
_cell.angle_alpha   90.00
_cell.angle_beta   90.00
_cell.angle_gamma   90.00
#
_symmetry.space_group_name_H-M   'P 1'
#
loop_
_entity.id
_entity.type
_entity.pdbx_description
1 polymer ?
#
loop_
_entity_poly.entity_id
_entity_poly.type
_entity_poly.pdbx_seq_one_letter_code
_entity_poly.pdbx_strand_id
1 'polypeptide(L)'
;MTEMSHPEATAKGSSQASVSESREASATRDEAYSDERAVYEVGFHVVSTVAEGEVGAVADKIRAEIKKNDAEIITERAPQKITLAYTVERPVSGGVKEKHGSAYFGSIKFATEPEHIQALQGMLRGMKEVLRFIVVETMREEIIATPRRAVFSSDRLEGKTIEKRPGALEKSGQVSDEELDKSIEALVSEK
;
A
#
# COMPACT_ATOMS: atom_id res chain seq x y z
N MET A 1 -70.43 -41.20 43.72
CA MET A 1 -70.07 -40.29 44.81
C MET A 1 -68.74 -39.67 44.43
N THR A 2 -68.73 -38.50 43.76
CA THR A 2 -68.87 -37.13 44.29
C THR A 2 -67.48 -36.48 44.28
N GLU A 3 -67.19 -35.74 43.20
CA GLU A 3 -66.97 -34.27 43.17
C GLU A 3 -65.50 -33.88 43.43
N MET A 4 -64.80 -33.36 42.41
CA MET A 4 -64.68 -31.92 42.08
C MET A 4 -64.04 -31.09 43.21
N SER A 5 -62.88 -30.49 42.93
CA SER A 5 -62.65 -29.05 43.12
C SER A 5 -61.21 -28.69 42.72
N HIS A 6 -61.08 -27.91 41.64
CA HIS A 6 -60.07 -26.85 41.57
C HIS A 6 -60.53 -25.71 42.49
N PRO A 7 -59.59 -24.86 42.97
CA PRO A 7 -59.55 -23.52 42.38
C PRO A 7 -58.15 -22.91 42.19
N GLU A 8 -58.15 -22.02 41.19
CA GLU A 8 -57.20 -21.01 40.73
C GLU A 8 -56.91 -19.90 41.75
N ALA A 9 -55.67 -19.40 41.83
CA ALA A 9 -55.34 -18.00 42.17
C ALA A 9 -53.85 -17.65 41.92
N THR A 10 -53.62 -17.09 40.75
CA THR A 10 -52.71 -16.00 40.34
C THR A 10 -51.84 -15.30 41.41
N ALA A 11 -50.52 -15.19 41.16
CA ALA A 11 -49.74 -14.00 41.53
C ALA A 11 -48.59 -13.75 40.55
N LYS A 12 -48.58 -12.52 40.04
CA LYS A 12 -47.77 -11.92 38.97
C LYS A 12 -46.38 -11.52 39.51
N GLY A 13 -45.33 -11.76 38.74
CA GLY A 13 -43.97 -11.35 39.08
C GLY A 13 -43.06 -11.26 37.86
N SER A 14 -43.25 -10.21 37.06
CA SER A 14 -42.30 -9.77 36.04
C SER A 14 -41.08 -9.13 36.70
N SER A 15 -39.87 -9.60 36.41
CA SER A 15 -38.70 -8.73 36.34
C SER A 15 -37.63 -9.36 35.45
N GLN A 16 -37.36 -8.62 34.39
CA GLN A 16 -36.37 -8.83 33.35
C GLN A 16 -35.13 -8.03 33.75
N ALA A 17 -33.94 -8.62 33.80
CA ALA A 17 -32.66 -7.91 33.68
C ALA A 17 -31.49 -8.88 33.54
N SER A 18 -31.13 -9.15 32.29
CA SER A 18 -29.83 -9.62 31.83
C SER A 18 -28.84 -8.45 31.79
N VAL A 19 -27.80 -8.44 32.62
CA VAL A 19 -26.55 -7.67 32.44
C VAL A 19 -25.43 -8.44 33.17
N SER A 20 -24.57 -9.18 32.47
CA SER A 20 -23.24 -8.77 32.01
C SER A 20 -22.21 -8.59 33.13
N GLU A 21 -21.36 -9.60 33.36
CA GLU A 21 -20.00 -9.33 33.83
C GLU A 21 -19.03 -10.46 33.43
N SER A 22 -18.69 -10.49 32.14
CA SER A 22 -17.47 -11.14 31.64
C SER A 22 -16.50 -10.02 31.28
N ARG A 23 -15.65 -9.61 32.21
CA ARG A 23 -14.50 -8.76 31.89
C ARG A 23 -13.30 -9.66 31.59
N GLU A 24 -13.14 -9.93 30.30
CA GLU A 24 -11.89 -10.37 29.71
C GLU A 24 -10.79 -9.37 30.08
N ALA A 25 -9.81 -9.85 30.84
CA ALA A 25 -8.47 -9.27 30.84
C ALA A 25 -7.71 -9.93 29.68
N SER A 26 -7.74 -9.29 28.51
CA SER A 26 -6.87 -9.64 27.39
C SER A 26 -5.44 -9.22 27.73
N ALA A 27 -4.68 -10.17 28.27
CA ALA A 27 -3.24 -10.06 28.35
C ALA A 27 -2.68 -10.18 26.92
N THR A 28 -2.18 -9.08 26.38
CA THR A 28 -1.21 -9.12 25.30
C THR A 28 0.04 -9.82 25.83
N ARG A 29 0.29 -11.02 25.32
CA ARG A 29 1.60 -11.66 25.42
C ARG A 29 1.98 -12.04 24.00
N ASP A 30 2.95 -11.31 23.52
CA ASP A 30 3.70 -11.54 22.29
C ASP A 30 4.10 -13.03 22.24
N GLU A 31 3.31 -13.82 21.51
CA GLU A 31 3.61 -15.22 21.25
C GLU A 31 4.65 -15.22 20.14
N ALA A 32 5.92 -15.28 20.53
CA ALA A 32 6.99 -15.72 19.64
C ALA A 32 6.77 -17.20 19.30
N TYR A 33 5.75 -17.47 18.49
CA TYR A 33 5.67 -18.72 17.76
C TYR A 33 6.79 -18.66 16.73
N SER A 34 7.76 -19.56 16.88
CA SER A 34 8.61 -19.98 15.77
C SER A 34 7.70 -20.68 14.77
N ASP A 35 6.94 -19.89 14.04
CA ASP A 35 6.10 -20.33 12.95
C ASP A 35 7.04 -20.83 11.85
N GLU A 36 7.18 -22.15 11.75
CA GLU A 36 8.02 -22.84 10.76
C GLU A 36 7.50 -22.68 9.32
N ARG A 37 6.41 -21.92 9.11
CA ARG A 37 5.84 -21.72 7.78
C ARG A 37 6.81 -20.91 6.93
N ALA A 38 6.88 -21.29 5.65
CA ALA A 38 7.68 -20.58 4.68
C ALA A 38 7.15 -19.15 4.51
N VAL A 39 8.07 -18.18 4.46
CA VAL A 39 7.73 -16.77 4.31
C VAL A 39 7.86 -16.39 2.84
N TYR A 40 6.83 -15.74 2.32
CA TYR A 40 6.77 -15.25 0.96
C TYR A 40 6.50 -13.75 0.94
N GLU A 41 6.96 -13.10 -0.12
CA GLU A 41 6.60 -11.74 -0.44
C GLU A 41 5.99 -11.70 -1.84
N VAL A 42 4.81 -11.08 -1.94
CA VAL A 42 4.20 -10.76 -3.23
C VAL A 42 4.39 -9.28 -3.53
N GLY A 43 5.14 -8.98 -4.59
CA GLY A 43 5.21 -7.66 -5.19
C GLY A 43 4.24 -7.57 -6.36
N PHE A 44 3.44 -6.51 -6.42
CA PHE A 44 2.44 -6.34 -7.48
C PHE A 44 2.37 -4.92 -8.01
N HIS A 45 2.05 -4.81 -9.29
CA HIS A 45 1.77 -3.56 -9.98
C HIS A 45 0.27 -3.50 -10.28
N VAL A 46 -0.42 -2.51 -9.73
CA VAL A 46 -1.80 -2.17 -10.09
C VAL A 46 -1.79 -1.26 -11.31
N VAL A 47 -2.68 -1.52 -12.28
CA VAL A 47 -2.81 -0.72 -13.50
C VAL A 47 -3.09 0.76 -13.18
N SER A 48 -2.48 1.67 -13.96
CA SER A 48 -2.66 3.12 -13.80
C SER A 48 -4.06 3.63 -14.14
N THR A 49 -4.93 2.77 -14.69
CA THR A 49 -6.32 3.11 -15.06
C THR A 49 -7.27 3.05 -13.87
N VAL A 50 -6.87 2.39 -12.77
CA VAL A 50 -7.62 2.40 -11.51
C VAL A 50 -7.52 3.81 -10.90
N ALA A 51 -8.65 4.33 -10.44
CA ALA A 51 -8.69 5.64 -9.79
C ALA A 51 -7.86 5.61 -8.50
N GLU A 52 -7.15 6.70 -8.18
CA GLU A 52 -6.22 6.75 -7.05
C GLU A 52 -6.88 6.36 -5.70
N GLY A 53 -8.14 6.74 -5.50
CA GLY A 53 -8.92 6.36 -4.30
C GLY A 53 -9.31 4.88 -4.24
N GLU A 54 -9.28 4.16 -5.36
CA GLU A 54 -9.63 2.74 -5.44
C GLU A 54 -8.42 1.82 -5.35
N VAL A 55 -7.20 2.34 -5.51
CA VAL A 55 -5.96 1.55 -5.47
C VAL A 55 -5.81 0.82 -4.13
N GLY A 56 -6.16 1.48 -3.02
CA GLY A 56 -6.16 0.86 -1.68
C GLY A 56 -7.11 -0.34 -1.61
N ALA A 57 -8.29 -0.23 -2.22
CA ALA A 57 -9.26 -1.32 -2.25
C ALA A 57 -8.75 -2.54 -3.05
N VAL A 58 -7.95 -2.33 -4.10
CA VAL A 58 -7.29 -3.44 -4.82
C VAL A 58 -6.30 -4.15 -3.91
N ALA A 59 -5.48 -3.40 -3.17
CA ALA A 59 -4.56 -3.98 -2.20
C ALA A 59 -5.28 -4.74 -1.08
N ASP A 60 -6.40 -4.20 -0.59
CA ASP A 60 -7.24 -4.86 0.41
C ASP A 60 -7.84 -6.18 -0.11
N LYS A 61 -8.26 -6.24 -1.38
CA LYS A 61 -8.70 -7.49 -2.02
C LYS A 61 -7.58 -8.53 -2.05
N ILE A 62 -6.36 -8.13 -2.42
CA ILE A 62 -5.19 -9.02 -2.44
C ILE A 62 -4.89 -9.51 -1.02
N ARG A 63 -4.88 -8.60 -0.03
CA ARG A 63 -4.66 -8.95 1.38
C ARG A 63 -5.73 -9.93 1.89
N ALA A 64 -7.00 -9.72 1.54
CA ALA A 64 -8.08 -10.62 1.93
C ALA A 64 -7.89 -12.01 1.31
N GLU A 65 -7.45 -12.09 0.06
CA GLU A 65 -7.18 -13.38 -0.60
C GLU A 65 -6.01 -14.14 0.03
N ILE A 66 -4.96 -13.42 0.44
CA ILE A 66 -3.85 -14.01 1.20
C ILE A 66 -4.36 -14.58 2.52
N LYS A 67 -5.15 -13.80 3.28
CA LYS A 67 -5.71 -14.24 4.58
C LYS A 67 -6.65 -15.43 4.48
N LYS A 68 -7.36 -15.63 3.36
CA LYS A 68 -8.22 -16.82 3.16
C LYS A 68 -7.45 -18.13 3.16
N ASN A 69 -6.17 -18.08 2.78
CA ASN A 69 -5.30 -19.26 2.67
C ASN A 69 -4.49 -19.52 3.96
N ASP A 70 -5.08 -19.22 5.12
CA ASP A 70 -4.47 -19.35 6.45
C ASP A 70 -3.08 -18.68 6.57
N ALA A 71 -2.89 -17.57 5.86
CA ALA A 71 -1.62 -16.86 5.85
C ALA A 71 -1.54 -15.77 6.93
N GLU A 72 -0.40 -15.69 7.60
CA GLU A 72 -0.07 -14.63 8.56
C GLU A 72 0.60 -13.46 7.82
N ILE A 73 0.04 -12.25 7.90
CA ILE A 73 0.66 -11.06 7.29
C ILE A 73 1.74 -10.51 8.22
N ILE A 74 2.97 -10.38 7.72
CA ILE A 74 4.12 -9.89 8.49
C ILE A 74 4.32 -8.38 8.25
N THR A 75 4.36 -7.96 6.99
CA THR A 75 4.61 -6.56 6.62
C THR A 75 3.95 -6.25 5.30
N GLU A 76 3.42 -5.05 5.14
CA GLU A 76 2.83 -4.59 3.88
C GLU A 76 3.35 -3.19 3.51
N ARG A 77 3.55 -3.00 2.21
CA ARG A 77 3.84 -1.72 1.58
C ARG A 77 2.62 -1.32 0.76
N ALA A 78 1.95 -0.26 1.21
CA ALA A 78 0.82 0.32 0.50
C ALA A 78 1.23 0.73 -0.94
N PRO A 79 0.35 0.56 -1.94
CA PRO A 79 0.71 0.83 -3.31
C PRO A 79 1.01 2.31 -3.55
N GLN A 80 2.19 2.61 -4.11
CA GLN A 80 2.59 3.96 -4.47
C GLN A 80 2.76 4.07 -5.98
N LYS A 81 2.39 5.23 -6.54
CA LYS A 81 2.53 5.50 -7.97
C LYS A 81 4.00 5.55 -8.37
N ILE A 82 4.38 4.74 -9.35
CA ILE A 82 5.73 4.71 -9.93
C ILE A 82 5.67 4.84 -11.44
N THR A 83 6.72 5.43 -12.02
CA THR A 83 6.94 5.43 -13.46
C THR A 83 7.66 4.15 -13.84
N LEU A 84 7.16 3.43 -14.84
CA LEU A 84 7.76 2.19 -15.31
C LEU A 84 8.96 2.50 -16.21
N ALA A 85 9.98 1.65 -16.18
CA ALA A 85 11.18 1.80 -17.01
C ALA A 85 10.89 1.69 -18.52
N TYR A 86 9.81 1.01 -18.88
CA TYR A 86 9.29 0.89 -20.23
C TYR A 86 7.77 0.76 -20.21
N THR A 87 7.13 1.09 -21.31
CA THR A 87 5.68 0.95 -21.46
C THR A 87 5.28 -0.52 -21.54
N VAL A 88 4.42 -0.96 -20.63
CA VAL A 88 3.85 -2.31 -20.65
C VAL A 88 2.56 -2.28 -21.47
N GLU A 89 2.49 -3.12 -22.50
CA GLU A 89 1.27 -3.31 -23.29
C GLU A 89 0.51 -4.53 -22.78
N ARG A 90 -0.78 -4.37 -22.47
CA ARG A 90 -1.65 -5.46 -22.06
C ARG A 90 -2.83 -5.59 -23.04
N PRO A 91 -3.11 -6.79 -23.57
CA PRO A 91 -4.31 -7.00 -24.34
C PRO A 91 -5.54 -6.91 -23.44
N VAL A 92 -6.50 -6.10 -23.86
CA VAL A 92 -7.82 -6.00 -23.23
C VAL A 92 -8.84 -6.64 -24.16
N SER A 93 -10.02 -6.98 -23.61
CA SER A 93 -11.12 -7.56 -24.37
C SER A 93 -11.41 -6.73 -25.63
N GLY A 94 -11.64 -7.40 -26.75
CA GLY A 94 -11.94 -6.74 -28.03
C GLY A 94 -10.71 -6.38 -28.88
N GLY A 95 -9.53 -6.92 -28.57
CA GLY A 95 -8.33 -6.79 -29.41
C GLY A 95 -7.59 -5.44 -29.27
N VAL A 96 -8.07 -4.56 -28.41
CA VAL A 96 -7.40 -3.31 -28.05
C VAL A 96 -6.29 -3.60 -27.04
N LYS A 97 -5.12 -3.00 -27.22
CA LYS A 97 -4.00 -3.08 -26.28
C LYS A 97 -3.93 -1.79 -25.47
N GLU A 98 -4.05 -1.90 -24.15
CA GLU A 98 -3.78 -0.78 -23.24
C GLU A 98 -2.28 -0.64 -23.03
N LYS A 99 -1.82 0.61 -22.99
CA LYS A 99 -0.41 0.96 -22.79
C LYS A 99 -0.24 1.66 -21.45
N HIS A 100 0.60 1.11 -20.58
CA HIS A 100 0.86 1.66 -19.26
C HIS A 100 2.32 2.10 -19.15
N GLY A 101 2.56 3.40 -19.00
CA GLY A 101 3.88 3.97 -18.67
C GLY A 101 4.10 4.17 -17.16
N SER A 102 3.04 4.02 -16.37
CA SER A 102 3.08 4.10 -14.90
C SER A 102 2.19 3.00 -14.30
N ALA A 103 2.40 2.70 -13.02
CA ALA A 103 1.60 1.75 -12.25
C ALA A 103 1.68 2.10 -10.76
N TYR A 104 0.82 1.52 -9.94
CA TYR A 104 0.97 1.59 -8.49
C TYR A 104 1.64 0.31 -7.99
N PHE A 105 2.81 0.43 -7.37
CA PHE A 105 3.56 -0.69 -6.85
C PHE A 105 3.33 -0.86 -5.36
N GLY A 106 2.91 -2.05 -4.94
CA GLY A 106 2.80 -2.46 -3.55
C GLY A 106 3.44 -3.82 -3.32
N SER A 107 3.70 -4.15 -2.06
CA SER A 107 4.12 -5.51 -1.67
C SER A 107 3.49 -5.95 -0.36
N ILE A 108 3.31 -7.26 -0.20
CA ILE A 108 2.80 -7.88 1.03
C ILE A 108 3.69 -9.08 1.33
N LYS A 109 4.31 -9.08 2.51
CA LYS A 109 5.07 -10.18 3.08
C LYS A 109 4.18 -10.96 4.05
N PHE A 110 4.14 -12.28 3.89
CA PHE A 110 3.29 -13.17 4.66
C PHE A 110 3.91 -14.56 4.84
N ALA A 111 3.54 -15.25 5.90
CA ALA A 111 3.88 -16.65 6.14
C ALA A 111 2.68 -17.55 5.78
N THR A 112 2.90 -18.59 4.99
CA THR A 112 1.86 -19.56 4.62
C THR A 112 2.46 -20.91 4.25
N GLU A 113 1.62 -21.93 4.16
CA GLU A 113 2.02 -23.23 3.65
C GLU A 113 2.27 -23.17 2.13
N PRO A 114 3.31 -23.86 1.61
CA PRO A 114 3.65 -23.83 0.18
C PRO A 114 2.52 -24.27 -0.75
N GLU A 115 1.61 -25.12 -0.27
CA GLU A 115 0.47 -25.67 -1.04
C GLU A 115 -0.49 -24.56 -1.53
N HIS A 116 -0.61 -23.47 -0.76
CA HIS A 116 -1.53 -22.38 -1.09
C HIS A 116 -1.00 -21.38 -2.12
N ILE A 117 0.31 -21.40 -2.41
CA ILE A 117 0.94 -20.42 -3.30
C ILE A 117 0.44 -20.56 -4.74
N GLN A 118 0.22 -21.79 -5.22
CA GLN A 118 -0.25 -22.00 -6.58
C GLN A 118 -1.66 -21.42 -6.80
N ALA A 119 -2.55 -21.60 -5.81
CA ALA A 119 -3.90 -21.03 -5.83
C ALA A 119 -3.85 -19.49 -5.82
N LEU A 120 -3.04 -18.90 -4.94
CA LEU A 120 -2.85 -17.45 -4.88
C LEU A 120 -2.34 -16.87 -6.21
N GLN A 121 -1.34 -17.51 -6.83
CA GLN A 121 -0.82 -17.07 -8.14
C GLN A 121 -1.88 -17.16 -9.25
N GLY A 122 -2.76 -18.17 -9.21
CA GLY A 122 -3.89 -18.31 -10.12
C GLY A 122 -4.87 -17.14 -9.99
N MET A 123 -5.24 -16.82 -8.75
CA MET A 123 -6.15 -15.72 -8.43
C MET A 123 -5.59 -14.36 -8.86
N LEU A 124 -4.31 -14.08 -8.54
CA LEU A 124 -3.64 -12.84 -8.95
C LEU A 124 -3.56 -12.69 -10.47
N ARG A 125 -3.37 -13.79 -11.22
CA ARG A 125 -3.41 -13.79 -12.68
C ARG A 125 -4.79 -13.43 -13.24
N GLY A 126 -5.87 -13.79 -12.53
CA GLY A 126 -7.24 -13.49 -12.93
C GLY A 126 -7.68 -12.05 -12.66
N MET A 127 -6.98 -11.33 -11.78
CA MET A 127 -7.33 -9.95 -11.42
C MET A 127 -7.03 -8.99 -12.58
N LYS A 128 -8.06 -8.31 -13.08
CA LYS A 128 -7.90 -7.31 -14.14
C LYS A 128 -7.16 -6.06 -13.67
N GLU A 129 -7.21 -5.75 -12.38
CA GLU A 129 -6.55 -4.60 -11.78
C GLU A 129 -5.03 -4.79 -11.64
N VAL A 130 -4.55 -6.05 -11.64
CA VAL A 130 -3.12 -6.38 -11.50
C VAL A 130 -2.47 -6.49 -12.89
N LEU A 131 -1.49 -5.64 -13.14
CA LEU A 131 -0.70 -5.62 -14.37
C LEU A 131 0.35 -6.74 -14.38
N ARG A 132 1.12 -6.83 -13.29
CA ARG A 132 2.18 -7.82 -13.12
C ARG A 132 2.42 -8.06 -11.64
N PHE A 133 2.75 -9.28 -11.27
CA PHE A 133 3.15 -9.63 -9.92
C PHE A 133 4.36 -10.56 -9.95
N ILE A 134 5.03 -10.64 -8.81
CA ILE A 134 6.10 -11.60 -8.52
C ILE A 134 5.87 -12.12 -7.10
N VAL A 135 6.03 -13.43 -6.92
CA VAL A 135 6.04 -14.06 -5.59
C VAL A 135 7.45 -14.57 -5.37
N VAL A 136 8.05 -14.21 -4.24
CA VAL A 136 9.43 -14.55 -3.89
C VAL A 136 9.42 -15.14 -2.49
N GLU A 137 10.11 -16.25 -2.28
CA GLU A 137 10.37 -16.78 -0.94
C GLU A 137 11.42 -15.90 -0.25
N THR A 138 11.16 -15.50 1.00
CA THR A 138 12.00 -14.58 1.76
C THR A 138 12.10 -15.03 3.22
N MET A 139 12.82 -14.28 4.04
CA MET A 139 12.90 -14.51 5.48
C MET A 139 11.95 -13.58 6.24
N ARG A 140 11.56 -14.01 7.44
CA ARG A 140 10.66 -13.25 8.34
C ARG A 140 11.26 -11.89 8.68
N GLU A 141 12.58 -11.83 8.88
CA GLU A 141 13.29 -10.60 9.19
C GLU A 141 13.29 -9.61 8.03
N GLU A 142 13.11 -8.33 8.33
CA GLU A 142 13.30 -7.26 7.37
C GLU A 142 14.79 -6.98 7.24
N ILE A 143 15.38 -7.39 6.11
CA ILE A 143 16.77 -7.03 5.80
C ILE A 143 16.77 -5.52 5.51
N ILE A 144 17.07 -4.71 6.51
CA ILE A 144 17.42 -3.30 6.31
C ILE A 144 18.75 -3.30 5.56
N ALA A 145 18.68 -3.40 4.23
CA ALA A 145 19.82 -3.22 3.37
C ALA A 145 20.26 -1.77 3.53
N THR A 146 21.23 -1.53 4.42
CA THR A 146 21.91 -0.24 4.50
C THR A 146 22.39 0.06 3.09
N PRO A 147 21.96 1.15 2.45
CA PRO A 147 22.31 1.42 1.08
C PRO A 147 23.83 1.51 1.03
N ARG A 148 24.49 0.48 0.50
CA ARG A 148 25.90 0.55 0.15
C ARG A 148 25.97 1.58 -0.95
N ARG A 149 26.29 2.82 -0.57
CA ARG A 149 26.65 3.87 -1.52
C ARG A 149 27.76 3.26 -2.35
N ALA A 150 27.50 3.00 -3.63
CA ALA A 150 28.53 2.64 -4.58
C ALA A 150 29.46 3.85 -4.66
N VAL A 151 30.50 3.86 -3.84
CA VAL A 151 31.58 4.81 -3.98
C VAL A 151 32.33 4.33 -5.20
N PHE A 152 31.98 4.90 -6.36
CA PHE A 152 32.86 4.83 -7.52
C PHE A 152 34.09 5.66 -7.16
N SER A 153 35.05 5.04 -6.48
CA SER A 153 36.39 5.60 -6.36
C SER A 153 37.02 5.54 -7.74
N SER A 154 36.76 6.56 -8.56
CA SER A 154 37.55 6.76 -9.76
C SER A 154 38.91 7.31 -9.33
N ASP A 155 39.97 6.59 -9.58
CA ASP A 155 41.37 7.05 -9.49
C ASP A 155 41.66 8.27 -10.42
N ARG A 156 40.67 8.66 -11.24
CA ARG A 156 40.78 9.71 -12.26
C ARG A 156 40.81 11.14 -11.71
N LEU A 157 40.55 11.32 -10.41
CA LEU A 157 40.54 12.64 -9.76
C LEU A 157 41.43 12.67 -8.52
N GLU A 158 42.63 12.09 -8.60
CA GLU A 158 43.72 12.61 -7.79
C GLU A 158 44.07 14.03 -8.28
N GLY A 159 43.60 15.04 -7.56
CA GLY A 159 44.27 16.36 -7.54
C GLY A 159 43.94 17.37 -8.64
N LYS A 160 42.68 17.46 -9.13
CA LYS A 160 42.23 18.68 -9.84
C LYS A 160 40.89 19.17 -9.30
N THR A 161 40.95 20.28 -8.55
CA THR A 161 39.80 21.13 -8.26
C THR A 161 39.05 21.41 -9.57
N ILE A 162 37.78 21.07 -9.63
CA ILE A 162 36.89 21.52 -10.70
C ILE A 162 36.72 23.02 -10.51
N GLU A 163 37.57 23.81 -11.16
CA GLU A 163 37.35 25.25 -11.29
C GLU A 163 36.02 25.45 -12.02
N LYS A 164 35.07 26.11 -11.34
CA LYS A 164 33.79 26.51 -11.91
C LYS A 164 34.08 27.37 -13.13
N ARG A 165 33.76 26.86 -14.32
CA ARG A 165 33.81 27.60 -15.58
C ARG A 165 33.08 28.94 -15.39
N PRO A 166 33.75 30.11 -15.52
CA PRO A 166 33.07 31.38 -15.45
C PRO A 166 32.33 31.58 -16.77
N GLY A 167 31.06 31.19 -16.81
CA GLY A 167 30.24 31.33 -18.00
C GLY A 167 28.77 31.01 -17.71
N ALA A 168 27.95 32.05 -17.75
CA ALA A 168 26.52 32.12 -17.49
C ALA A 168 26.13 32.14 -16.00
N LEU A 169 26.34 33.30 -15.37
CA LEU A 169 25.36 33.81 -14.42
C LEU A 169 24.03 33.83 -15.17
N GLU A 170 23.12 32.90 -14.85
CA GLU A 170 21.71 33.15 -15.10
C GLU A 170 21.38 34.43 -14.34
N LYS A 171 21.06 35.50 -15.08
CA LYS A 171 20.36 36.64 -14.51
C LYS A 171 19.00 36.12 -14.05
N SER A 172 18.93 35.60 -12.83
CA SER A 172 17.70 35.67 -12.06
C SER A 172 17.43 37.16 -11.92
N GLY A 173 16.61 37.70 -12.83
CA GLY A 173 16.15 39.07 -12.78
C GLY A 173 15.38 39.26 -11.49
N GLN A 174 16.06 39.71 -10.44
CA GLN A 174 15.42 40.56 -9.45
C GLN A 174 15.19 41.89 -10.16
N VAL A 175 14.05 42.00 -10.84
CA VAL A 175 13.45 43.30 -11.07
C VAL A 175 13.17 43.88 -9.69
N SER A 176 13.80 45.01 -9.35
CA SER A 176 13.52 45.70 -8.10
C SER A 176 12.13 46.32 -8.19
N ASP A 177 11.40 46.35 -7.06
CA ASP A 177 10.07 46.94 -6.94
C ASP A 177 9.97 48.36 -7.54
N GLU A 178 11.06 49.12 -7.50
CA GLU A 178 11.17 50.49 -8.03
C GLU A 178 10.93 50.59 -9.55
N GLU A 179 11.32 49.57 -10.34
CA GLU A 179 11.07 49.55 -11.80
C GLU A 179 9.64 49.10 -12.14
N LEU A 180 9.01 48.33 -11.25
CA LEU A 180 7.60 47.93 -11.36
C LEU A 180 6.68 49.13 -11.05
N ASP A 181 6.96 49.90 -10.00
CA ASP A 181 6.18 51.09 -9.65
C ASP A 181 6.18 52.14 -10.76
N LYS A 182 7.31 52.35 -11.43
CA LYS A 182 7.43 53.30 -12.54
C LYS A 182 6.64 52.85 -13.78
N SER A 183 6.56 51.54 -14.01
CA SER A 183 5.75 50.96 -15.09
C SER A 183 4.24 51.05 -14.80
N ILE A 184 3.86 50.94 -13.53
CA ILE A 184 2.47 51.07 -13.09
C ILE A 184 2.01 52.54 -13.20
N GLU A 185 2.83 53.50 -12.80
CA GLU A 185 2.48 54.93 -12.89
C GLU A 185 2.29 55.38 -14.35
N ALA A 186 3.12 54.87 -15.27
CA ALA A 186 2.97 55.14 -16.70
C ALA A 186 1.64 54.63 -17.28
N LEU A 187 1.13 53.49 -16.82
CA LEU A 187 -0.16 52.93 -17.24
C LEU A 187 -1.37 53.65 -16.60
N VAL A 188 -1.21 54.20 -15.41
CA VAL A 188 -2.28 54.95 -14.72
C VAL A 188 -2.39 56.39 -15.24
N SER A 189 -1.30 56.94 -15.78
CA SER A 189 -1.25 58.29 -16.37
C SER A 189 -1.90 58.37 -17.76
N GLU A 190 -2.15 57.23 -18.41
CA GLU A 190 -2.81 57.15 -19.72
C GLU A 190 -4.26 56.70 -19.56
N LYS A 191 -5.08 57.57 -18.93
CA LYS A 191 -6.53 57.45 -18.95
C LYS A 191 -7.22 58.82 -18.93
#